data_AF-A0A8T0EKG1-F1
#
_entry.id   AF-A0A8T0EKG1-F1
#
_cell.length_a   1.000
_cell.length_b   1.000
_cell.length_c   1.000
_cell.angle_alpha   90.00
_cell.angle_beta   90.00
_cell.angle_gamma   90.00
#
_symmetry.space_group_name_H-M   'P 1'
#
loop_
_entity.id
_entity.type
_entity.pdbx_description
1 polymer ?
#
loop_
_entity_poly.entity_id
_entity_poly.type
_entity_poly.pdbx_seq_one_letter_code
_entity_poly.pdbx_strand_id
1 'polypeptide(L)'
;MGGRDGLGADRGAGRAHGESRRGVHIGGGQKATLEEGGRRHSGDGAPNYHPNSFSGPVEDIKAKETSFKVTGDVDRYNSADDDNFTQAGIFYREVLNEEEKSRLVSNIVHHVIDAKDFIQERAVKNFSQADPDYGRRIKEGLAKLKKERAKM
;
A
#
# COMPACT_ATOMS: atom_id res chain seq x y z
N MET A 1 11.00 -9.31 81.47
CA MET A 1 12.41 -8.94 81.76
C MET A 1 12.93 -8.29 80.48
N GLY A 2 12.93 -6.96 80.31
CA GLY A 2 13.85 -5.98 80.92
C GLY A 2 15.21 -6.10 80.23
N GLY A 3 15.85 -5.12 79.59
CA GLY A 3 15.62 -3.69 79.31
C GLY A 3 16.72 -3.25 78.30
N ARG A 4 16.57 -2.11 77.61
CA ARG A 4 17.40 -0.87 77.73
C ARG A 4 18.85 -0.97 77.22
N ASP A 5 19.49 0.00 76.55
CA ASP A 5 19.20 1.35 76.07
C ASP A 5 20.38 1.84 75.20
N GLY A 6 20.13 2.84 74.33
CA GLY A 6 21.05 3.96 74.05
C GLY A 6 22.00 3.89 72.83
N LEU A 7 22.40 4.97 72.14
CA LEU A 7 21.93 6.34 71.83
C LEU A 7 23.15 7.06 71.19
N GLY A 8 22.94 7.93 70.19
CA GLY A 8 23.94 8.93 69.69
C GLY A 8 23.92 9.08 68.16
N ALA A 9 23.23 10.08 67.57
CA ALA A 9 23.68 11.46 67.24
C ALA A 9 24.79 11.47 66.15
N ASP A 10 24.83 12.29 65.10
CA ASP A 10 24.38 13.66 64.84
C ASP A 10 24.38 13.95 63.32
N ARG A 11 23.83 15.12 62.96
CA ARG A 11 23.48 15.74 61.67
C ARG A 11 24.62 15.99 60.68
N GLY A 12 24.27 16.11 59.40
CA GLY A 12 25.10 16.75 58.37
C GLY A 12 24.37 16.92 57.03
N ALA A 13 23.99 18.16 56.70
CA ALA A 13 23.28 18.55 55.49
C ALA A 13 24.17 18.59 54.24
N GLY A 14 23.58 18.37 53.06
CA GLY A 14 24.26 18.56 51.77
C GLY A 14 23.31 18.51 50.59
N ARG A 15 22.68 19.64 50.28
CA ARG A 15 21.89 19.89 49.06
C ARG A 15 22.83 19.86 47.85
N ALA A 16 22.53 19.03 46.84
CA ALA A 16 23.05 19.24 45.48
C ALA A 16 21.88 19.08 44.50
N HIS A 17 21.48 20.22 43.93
CA HIS A 17 20.64 20.29 42.74
C HIS A 17 21.35 19.56 41.58
N GLY A 18 20.68 18.58 40.99
CA GLY A 18 21.07 17.96 39.73
C GLY A 18 19.83 17.86 38.84
N GLU A 19 19.83 18.61 37.76
CA GLU A 19 18.73 18.75 36.81
C GLU A 19 18.25 17.39 36.26
N SER A 20 16.98 17.07 36.49
CA SER A 20 16.31 15.92 35.85
C SER A 20 16.03 16.25 34.38
N ARG A 21 17.00 15.98 33.51
CA ARG A 21 16.78 15.93 32.06
C ARG A 21 15.75 14.83 31.77
N ARG A 22 14.57 15.22 31.30
CA ARG A 22 13.57 14.33 30.74
C ARG A 22 14.18 13.61 29.53
N GLY A 23 14.56 12.35 29.71
CA GLY A 23 14.90 11.44 28.62
C GLY A 23 13.61 10.89 28.02
N VAL A 24 13.24 11.39 26.84
CA VAL A 24 12.18 10.81 26.01
C VAL A 24 12.61 9.38 25.65
N HIS A 25 11.94 8.37 26.23
CA HIS A 25 12.07 6.98 25.80
C HIS A 25 11.24 6.77 24.54
N ILE A 26 11.87 6.92 23.37
CA ILE A 26 11.39 6.30 22.14
C ILE A 26 12.16 4.99 22.00
N GLY A 27 11.53 3.89 22.41
CA GLY A 27 12.13 2.56 22.39
C GLY A 27 11.09 1.49 22.03
N GLY A 28 10.46 1.62 20.87
CA GLY A 28 9.65 0.57 20.28
C GLY A 28 10.54 -0.52 19.70
N GLY A 29 10.98 -1.46 20.54
CA GLY A 29 11.67 -2.66 20.07
C GLY A 29 10.66 -3.69 19.57
N GLN A 30 10.73 -4.05 18.29
CA GLN A 30 9.99 -5.17 17.74
C GLN A 30 10.58 -6.47 18.30
N LYS A 31 9.82 -7.17 19.14
CA LYS A 31 10.13 -8.57 19.48
C LYS A 31 9.10 -9.44 18.76
N ALA A 32 9.55 -10.23 17.80
CA ALA A 32 8.73 -11.14 17.02
C ALA A 32 8.99 -12.59 17.45
N THR A 33 8.02 -13.47 17.25
CA THR A 33 8.13 -14.92 17.51
C THR A 33 8.59 -15.72 16.28
N LEU A 34 8.93 -15.04 15.17
CA LEU A 34 9.32 -15.68 13.91
C LEU A 34 10.80 -16.11 13.93
N GLU A 35 11.06 -17.41 13.73
CA GLU A 35 12.37 -17.91 13.29
C GLU A 35 12.26 -18.44 11.85
N GLU A 36 13.01 -17.86 10.91
CA GLU A 36 13.20 -18.42 9.55
C GLU A 36 14.68 -18.54 9.18
N GLY A 37 14.99 -19.52 8.33
CA GLY A 37 16.33 -19.95 7.96
C GLY A 37 17.14 -18.91 7.17
N GLY A 38 18.39 -18.71 7.60
CA GLY A 38 19.42 -17.97 6.86
C GLY A 38 19.74 -16.58 7.44
N ARG A 39 20.91 -16.50 8.08
CA ARG A 39 21.57 -15.31 8.68
C ARG A 39 20.91 -14.78 9.97
N ARG A 40 21.48 -15.21 11.09
CA ARG A 40 21.13 -14.83 12.45
C ARG A 40 21.43 -13.35 12.70
N HIS A 41 20.39 -12.55 12.93
CA HIS A 41 20.51 -11.29 13.67
C HIS A 41 19.78 -11.48 15.00
N SER A 42 20.57 -11.41 16.07
CA SER A 42 20.27 -11.50 17.50
C SER A 42 18.81 -11.31 17.96
N GLY A 43 18.18 -12.43 18.27
CA GLY A 43 17.05 -12.59 19.18
C GLY A 43 17.36 -13.74 20.15
N ASP A 44 18.39 -13.55 20.96
CA ASP A 44 19.17 -14.61 21.64
C ASP A 44 18.41 -15.28 22.81
N GLY A 45 17.52 -16.21 22.48
CA GLY A 45 16.89 -17.11 23.46
C GLY A 45 15.55 -16.65 24.02
N ALA A 46 14.89 -15.68 23.39
CA ALA A 46 13.48 -15.39 23.68
C ALA A 46 12.61 -16.58 23.22
N PRO A 47 11.50 -16.89 23.92
CA PRO A 47 10.58 -17.94 23.48
C PRO A 47 10.08 -17.70 22.05
N ASN A 48 10.21 -18.72 21.20
CA ASN A 48 9.70 -18.73 19.83
C ASN A 48 8.26 -19.27 19.72
N TYR A 49 7.54 -19.33 20.84
CA TYR A 49 6.15 -19.79 20.90
C TYR A 49 5.28 -18.82 21.70
N HIS A 50 3.98 -18.77 21.38
CA HIS A 50 2.98 -17.96 22.07
C HIS A 50 1.70 -18.80 22.33
N PRO A 51 1.07 -18.68 23.52
CA PRO A 51 1.52 -17.90 24.68
C PRO A 51 2.76 -18.53 25.35
N ASN A 52 3.58 -17.73 26.03
CA ASN A 52 4.74 -18.22 26.80
C ASN A 52 4.84 -17.56 28.19
N SER A 53 5.54 -18.24 29.11
CA SER A 53 5.74 -17.78 30.50
C SER A 53 7.12 -17.15 30.75
N PHE A 54 7.91 -16.88 29.70
CA PHE A 54 9.30 -16.43 29.81
C PHE A 54 9.51 -15.02 29.24
N SER A 55 8.56 -14.12 29.48
CA SER A 55 8.64 -12.69 29.10
C SER A 55 8.92 -12.44 27.60
N GLY A 56 8.44 -13.34 26.75
CA GLY A 56 8.45 -13.16 25.30
C GLY A 56 7.45 -12.08 24.84
N PRO A 57 7.34 -11.86 23.52
CA PRO A 57 6.38 -10.89 22.96
C PRO A 57 4.95 -11.14 23.43
N VAL A 58 4.25 -10.06 23.75
CA VAL A 58 2.82 -10.04 24.11
C VAL A 58 2.05 -9.15 23.14
N GLU A 59 0.79 -9.47 22.90
CA GLU A 59 -0.10 -8.67 22.06
C GLU A 59 -0.34 -7.28 22.68
N ASP A 60 -0.38 -6.25 21.82
CA ASP A 60 -0.84 -4.91 22.21
C ASP A 60 -2.28 -4.72 21.72
N ILE A 61 -3.23 -4.69 22.66
CA ILE A 61 -4.65 -4.48 22.37
C ILE A 61 -4.89 -3.13 21.66
N LYS A 62 -4.01 -2.14 21.83
CA LYS A 62 -4.10 -0.86 21.12
C LYS A 62 -3.83 -0.99 19.63
N ALA A 63 -3.14 -2.04 19.20
CA ALA A 63 -2.90 -2.36 17.80
C ALA A 63 -4.03 -3.20 17.17
N LYS A 64 -5.15 -3.42 17.89
CA LYS A 64 -6.30 -4.16 17.37
C LYS A 64 -6.88 -3.45 16.14
N GLU A 65 -7.06 -4.21 15.06
CA GLU A 65 -7.69 -3.73 13.83
C GLU A 65 -9.15 -3.30 14.06
N THR A 66 -9.61 -2.37 13.23
CA THR A 66 -11.01 -1.90 13.26
C THR A 66 -11.95 -3.03 12.84
N SER A 67 -12.94 -3.32 13.68
CA SER A 67 -14.01 -4.27 13.33
C SER A 67 -14.98 -3.65 12.33
N PHE A 68 -15.33 -4.38 11.27
CA PHE A 68 -16.40 -4.03 10.33
C PHE A 68 -17.33 -5.22 10.09
N LYS A 69 -18.57 -4.93 9.66
CA LYS A 69 -19.56 -5.96 9.34
C LYS A 69 -19.48 -6.30 7.84
N VAL A 70 -19.68 -7.57 7.51
CA VAL A 70 -19.79 -8.07 6.13
C VAL A 70 -21.12 -8.80 5.96
N THR A 71 -21.64 -8.78 4.74
CA THR A 71 -22.91 -9.43 4.37
C THR A 71 -22.78 -10.03 2.97
N GLY A 72 -23.50 -11.13 2.70
CA GLY A 72 -23.49 -11.83 1.42
C GLY A 72 -22.95 -13.26 1.53
N ASP A 73 -23.17 -14.05 0.49
CA ASP A 73 -22.67 -15.43 0.42
C ASP A 73 -21.17 -15.46 0.09
N VAL A 74 -20.49 -16.52 0.50
CA VAL A 74 -19.09 -16.75 0.12
C VAL A 74 -19.08 -17.46 -1.23
N ASP A 75 -18.89 -16.69 -2.30
CA ASP A 75 -18.84 -17.19 -3.68
C ASP A 75 -17.91 -16.33 -4.56
N ARG A 76 -17.74 -16.73 -5.82
CA ARG A 76 -17.00 -16.01 -6.87
C ARG A 76 -17.91 -14.99 -7.56
N TYR A 77 -17.93 -13.77 -7.03
CA TYR A 77 -18.65 -12.66 -7.66
C TYR A 77 -17.96 -12.23 -8.96
N ASN A 78 -18.76 -12.10 -10.03
CA ASN A 78 -18.31 -11.55 -11.31
C ASN A 78 -18.44 -10.02 -11.28
N SER A 79 -17.39 -9.31 -11.65
CA SER A 79 -17.34 -7.85 -11.71
C SER A 79 -17.15 -7.32 -13.14
N ALA A 80 -17.42 -8.16 -14.16
CA ALA A 80 -17.22 -7.79 -15.56
C ALA A 80 -18.15 -6.67 -16.04
N ASP A 81 -19.29 -6.49 -15.38
CA ASP A 81 -20.31 -5.47 -15.64
C ASP A 81 -20.15 -4.21 -14.79
N ASP A 82 -19.11 -4.14 -13.95
CA ASP A 82 -18.71 -2.91 -13.27
C ASP A 82 -18.42 -1.79 -14.29
N ASP A 83 -18.45 -0.55 -13.81
CA ASP A 83 -18.15 0.61 -14.63
C ASP A 83 -16.67 0.68 -14.99
N ASN A 84 -16.36 0.21 -16.20
CA ASN A 84 -15.01 0.15 -16.74
C ASN A 84 -14.61 1.40 -17.55
N PHE A 85 -15.53 2.34 -17.79
CA PHE A 85 -15.36 3.35 -18.85
C PHE A 85 -15.49 4.79 -18.36
N THR A 86 -16.30 5.07 -17.33
CA THR A 86 -16.57 6.45 -16.91
C THR A 86 -15.30 7.17 -16.46
N GLN A 87 -14.49 6.54 -15.60
CA GLN A 87 -13.25 7.17 -15.11
C GLN A 87 -12.23 7.39 -16.24
N ALA A 88 -12.12 6.42 -17.16
CA ALA A 88 -11.22 6.53 -18.31
C ALA A 88 -11.65 7.65 -19.27
N GLY A 89 -12.96 7.81 -19.51
CA GLY A 89 -13.52 8.90 -20.30
C GLY A 89 -13.28 10.27 -19.66
N ILE A 90 -13.47 10.38 -18.35
CA ILE A 90 -13.17 11.61 -17.58
C ILE A 90 -11.69 11.95 -17.69
N PHE A 91 -10.79 10.98 -17.48
CA PHE A 91 -9.37 11.19 -17.63
C PHE A 91 -9.02 11.72 -19.03
N TYR A 92 -9.53 11.07 -20.08
CA TYR A 92 -9.28 11.51 -21.45
C TYR A 92 -9.77 12.93 -21.70
N ARG A 93 -11.00 13.28 -21.28
CA ARG A 93 -11.63 14.55 -21.63
C ARG A 93 -11.18 15.73 -20.76
N GLU A 94 -11.10 15.52 -19.46
CA GLU A 94 -10.95 16.58 -18.46
C GLU A 94 -9.51 16.74 -17.96
N VAL A 95 -8.68 15.69 -18.02
CA VAL A 95 -7.31 15.72 -17.50
C VAL A 95 -6.30 15.99 -18.60
N LEU A 96 -6.49 15.41 -19.79
CA LEU A 96 -5.54 15.57 -20.90
C LEU A 96 -5.83 16.80 -21.75
N ASN A 97 -4.77 17.53 -22.11
CA ASN A 97 -4.84 18.55 -23.15
C ASN A 97 -4.78 17.92 -24.57
N GLU A 98 -5.02 18.71 -25.61
CA GLU A 98 -5.10 18.21 -26.99
C GLU A 98 -3.79 17.58 -27.52
N GLU A 99 -2.65 18.10 -27.09
CA GLU A 99 -1.34 17.57 -27.47
C GLU A 99 -1.08 16.22 -26.81
N GLU A 100 -1.46 16.07 -25.54
CA GLU A 100 -1.40 14.81 -24.79
C GLU A 100 -2.36 13.77 -25.36
N LYS A 101 -3.60 14.14 -25.68
CA LYS A 101 -4.55 13.26 -26.38
C LYS A 101 -3.97 12.77 -27.70
N SER A 102 -3.35 13.66 -28.47
CA SER A 102 -2.73 13.31 -29.75
C SER A 102 -1.57 12.34 -29.59
N ARG A 103 -0.70 12.55 -28.59
CA ARG A 103 0.40 11.63 -28.25
C ARG A 103 -0.13 10.27 -27.79
N LEU A 104 -1.12 10.26 -26.92
CA LEU A 104 -1.74 9.04 -26.40
C LEU A 104 -2.37 8.19 -27.51
N VAL A 105 -3.19 8.83 -28.37
CA VAL A 105 -3.78 8.16 -29.54
C VAL A 105 -2.69 7.63 -30.46
N SER A 106 -1.67 8.43 -30.77
CA SER A 106 -0.56 7.99 -31.63
C SER A 106 0.14 6.75 -31.08
N ASN A 107 0.45 6.73 -29.78
CA ASN A 107 1.10 5.60 -29.13
C ASN A 107 0.25 4.33 -29.22
N ILE A 108 -1.06 4.44 -28.96
CA ILE A 108 -1.98 3.30 -29.04
C ILE A 108 -2.08 2.79 -30.48
N VAL A 109 -2.25 3.69 -31.44
CA VAL A 109 -2.39 3.35 -32.86
C VAL A 109 -1.15 2.62 -33.38
N HIS A 110 0.06 3.12 -33.08
CA HIS A 110 1.31 2.49 -33.51
C HIS A 110 1.57 1.12 -32.87
N HIS A 111 0.97 0.85 -31.71
CA HIS A 111 1.06 -0.47 -31.07
C HIS A 111 -0.03 -1.44 -31.58
N VAL A 112 -1.27 -0.98 -31.72
CA VAL A 112 -2.42 -1.81 -32.08
C VAL A 112 -2.44 -2.20 -33.56
N ILE A 113 -1.76 -1.42 -34.42
CA ILE A 113 -1.72 -1.64 -35.87
C ILE A 113 -1.26 -3.05 -36.31
N ASP A 114 -0.42 -3.71 -35.50
CA ASP A 114 0.12 -5.04 -35.80
C ASP A 114 -0.78 -6.19 -35.31
N ALA A 115 -1.86 -5.88 -34.58
CA ALA A 115 -2.85 -6.88 -34.17
C ALA A 115 -3.79 -7.26 -35.33
N LYS A 116 -4.47 -8.41 -35.21
CA LYS A 116 -5.51 -8.82 -36.17
C LYS A 116 -6.68 -7.84 -36.19
N ASP A 117 -7.34 -7.67 -37.34
CA ASP A 117 -8.40 -6.67 -37.53
C ASP A 117 -9.52 -6.73 -36.48
N PHE A 118 -10.01 -7.92 -36.13
CA PHE A 118 -11.07 -8.07 -35.11
C PHE A 118 -10.63 -7.62 -33.71
N ILE A 119 -9.32 -7.68 -33.41
CA ILE A 119 -8.76 -7.19 -32.15
C ILE A 119 -8.71 -5.66 -32.18
N GLN A 120 -8.32 -5.08 -33.32
CA GLN A 120 -8.31 -3.63 -33.51
C GLN A 120 -9.73 -3.05 -33.39
N GLU A 121 -10.73 -3.69 -34.00
CA GLU A 121 -12.14 -3.31 -33.90
C GLU A 121 -12.65 -3.36 -32.45
N ARG A 122 -12.29 -4.41 -31.71
CA ARG A 122 -12.64 -4.53 -30.29
C ARG A 122 -11.97 -3.44 -29.45
N ALA A 123 -10.70 -3.13 -29.71
CA ALA A 123 -10.00 -2.05 -29.03
C ALA A 123 -10.70 -0.71 -29.28
N VAL A 124 -11.00 -0.38 -30.55
CA VAL A 124 -11.74 0.83 -30.92
C VAL A 124 -13.09 0.88 -30.20
N LYS A 125 -13.84 -0.23 -30.16
CA LYS A 125 -15.12 -0.29 -29.44
C LYS A 125 -14.97 0.03 -27.95
N ASN A 126 -13.93 -0.49 -27.29
CA ASN A 126 -13.68 -0.20 -25.88
C ASN A 126 -13.32 1.26 -25.64
N PHE A 127 -12.45 1.84 -26.47
CA PHE A 127 -12.11 3.26 -26.36
C PHE A 127 -13.30 4.18 -26.70
N SER A 128 -14.17 3.78 -27.63
CA SER A 128 -15.43 4.48 -27.91
C SER A 128 -16.44 4.43 -26.75
N GLN A 129 -16.42 3.38 -25.92
CA GLN A 129 -17.24 3.31 -24.70
C GLN A 129 -16.74 4.28 -23.62
N ALA A 130 -15.41 4.51 -23.55
CA ALA A 130 -14.84 5.53 -22.67
C ALA A 130 -15.15 6.96 -23.16
N ASP A 131 -14.88 7.26 -24.43
CA ASP A 131 -15.24 8.54 -25.04
C ASP A 131 -15.36 8.41 -26.58
N PRO A 132 -16.42 8.95 -27.21
CA PRO A 132 -16.61 8.86 -28.66
C PRO A 132 -15.48 9.50 -29.50
N ASP A 133 -14.90 10.63 -29.06
CA ASP A 133 -13.77 11.26 -29.75
C ASP A 133 -12.53 10.37 -29.64
N TYR A 134 -12.29 9.78 -28.48
CA TYR A 134 -11.14 8.92 -28.25
C TYR A 134 -11.13 7.71 -29.20
N GLY A 135 -12.24 6.97 -29.27
CA GLY A 135 -12.36 5.84 -30.20
C GLY A 135 -12.31 6.26 -31.67
N ARG A 136 -12.90 7.41 -32.02
CA ARG A 136 -12.83 7.96 -33.39
C ARG A 136 -11.39 8.24 -33.82
N ARG A 137 -10.61 8.95 -32.99
CA ARG A 137 -9.21 9.30 -33.32
C ARG A 137 -8.34 8.05 -33.48
N ILE A 138 -8.54 7.02 -32.66
CA ILE A 138 -7.85 5.73 -32.83
C ILE A 138 -8.23 5.05 -34.14
N LYS A 139 -9.53 5.00 -34.47
CA LYS A 139 -10.01 4.40 -35.73
C LYS A 139 -9.41 5.10 -36.95
N GLU A 140 -9.41 6.43 -36.95
CA GLU A 140 -8.84 7.24 -38.04
C GLU A 140 -7.32 7.05 -38.14
N GLY A 141 -6.61 7.03 -37.01
CA GLY A 141 -5.17 6.78 -36.97
C GLY A 141 -4.80 5.40 -37.54
N LEU A 142 -5.53 4.35 -37.17
CA LEU A 142 -5.33 3.00 -37.72
C LEU A 142 -5.58 2.97 -39.24
N ALA A 143 -6.68 3.57 -39.71
CA ALA A 143 -6.99 3.63 -41.13
C ALA A 143 -5.90 4.37 -41.93
N LYS A 144 -5.37 5.47 -41.39
CA LYS A 144 -4.28 6.24 -41.98
C LYS A 144 -3.01 5.40 -42.10
N LEU A 145 -2.54 4.78 -41.01
CA LEU A 145 -1.33 3.95 -41.02
C LEU A 145 -1.45 2.73 -41.94
N LYS A 146 -2.62 2.07 -41.99
CA LYS A 146 -2.85 0.97 -42.94
C LYS A 146 -2.68 1.43 -44.39
N LYS A 147 -3.23 2.60 -44.72
CA LYS A 147 -3.11 3.18 -46.06
C LYS A 147 -1.67 3.57 -46.41
N GLU A 148 -0.91 4.07 -45.44
CA GLU A 148 0.52 4.40 -45.62
C GLU A 148 1.37 3.15 -45.84
N ARG A 149 1.16 2.10 -45.04
CA ARG A 149 1.85 0.80 -45.19
C ARG A 149 1.53 0.10 -46.50
N ALA A 150 0.30 0.23 -47.01
CA ALA A 150 -0.09 -0.37 -48.29
C ALA A 150 0.49 0.34 -49.53
N LYS A 151 1.06 1.54 -49.35
CA LYS A 151 1.72 2.31 -50.43
C LYS A 151 3.23 2.07 -50.51
N MET A 152 3.81 1.46 -49.47
CA MET A 152 5.23 1.07 -49.42
C MET A 152 5.41 -0.29 -50.08
#